data_AF-A0A9D1KI73-F1
#
_entry.id   AF-A0A9D1KI73-F1
#
_cell.length_a   1.000
_cell.length_b   1.000
_cell.length_c   1.000
_cell.angle_alpha   90.00
_cell.angle_beta   90.00
_cell.angle_gamma   90.00
#
_symmetry.space_group_name_H-M   'P 1'
#
loop_
_entity.id
_entity.type
_entity.pdbx_description
1 polymer ?
#
loop_
_entity_poly.entity_id
_entity_poly.type
_entity_poly.pdbx_seq_one_letter_code
_entity_poly.pdbx_strand_id
1 'polypeptide(L)'
;MDSLRFLVDSLERSRSEIEAEMLALLEGNSPEADADEQMPEYTPEQTDSLLHLWYRNSFSGDFDAMAEYDMDSVRFVSDIPDSEIEQRLVAMNSFISLPYNDVVKNYIILYSEKMRTQMGRIMGLSQYYFPVFEETFVRYGLPLELKYMAIVESMLNPVARSRAGACGMWQFMYST
;
A
#
# COMPACT_ATOMS: atom_id res chain seq x y z
N MET A 1 21.21 -24.66 26.14
CA MET A 1 20.72 -23.27 26.22
C MET A 1 21.52 -22.32 25.35
N ASP A 2 22.83 -22.55 25.16
CA ASP A 2 23.69 -21.60 24.43
C ASP A 2 23.52 -21.62 22.90
N SER A 3 23.17 -22.76 22.30
CA SER A 3 22.95 -22.86 20.85
C SER A 3 21.74 -22.06 20.34
N LEU A 4 20.68 -21.96 21.15
CA LEU A 4 19.51 -21.14 20.79
C LEU A 4 19.79 -19.65 20.96
N ARG A 5 20.55 -19.27 21.99
CA ARG A 5 21.00 -17.89 22.19
C ARG A 5 21.90 -17.43 21.04
N PHE A 6 22.84 -18.28 20.64
CA PHE A 6 23.71 -17.99 19.50
C PHE A 6 22.94 -17.82 18.17
N LEU A 7 21.91 -18.64 17.93
CA LEU A 7 21.06 -18.49 16.75
C LEU A 7 20.19 -17.23 16.81
N VAL A 8 19.66 -16.88 17.98
CA VAL A 8 18.92 -15.63 18.19
C VAL A 8 19.83 -14.43 17.95
N ASP A 9 21.01 -14.41 18.56
CA ASP A 9 21.99 -13.34 18.40
C ASP A 9 22.45 -13.22 16.93
N SER A 10 22.65 -14.34 16.23
CA SER A 10 22.99 -14.35 14.80
C SER A 10 21.86 -13.80 13.92
N LEU A 11 20.61 -14.15 14.24
CA LEU A 11 19.44 -13.67 13.50
C LEU A 11 19.19 -12.18 13.75
N GLU A 12 19.31 -11.75 15.00
CA GLU A 12 19.20 -10.33 15.37
C GLU A 12 20.27 -9.48 14.69
N ARG A 13 21.50 -10.00 14.58
CA ARG A 13 22.58 -9.34 13.86
C ARG A 13 22.30 -9.23 12.37
N SER A 14 21.90 -10.34 11.71
CA SER A 14 21.52 -10.32 10.30
C SER A 14 20.33 -9.41 10.01
N ARG A 15 19.36 -9.35 10.93
CA ARG A 15 18.20 -8.47 10.84
C ARG A 15 18.62 -7.00 10.95
N SER A 16 19.51 -6.68 11.89
CA SER A 16 20.01 -5.31 12.06
C SER A 16 20.83 -4.82 10.87
N GLU A 17 21.58 -5.72 10.22
CA GLU A 17 22.35 -5.42 9.02
C GLU A 17 21.44 -5.12 7.83
N ILE A 18 20.40 -5.95 7.62
CA ILE A 18 19.39 -5.74 6.58
C ILE A 18 18.59 -4.46 6.83
N GLU A 19 18.17 -4.20 8.07
CA GLU A 19 17.43 -2.97 8.42
C GLU A 19 18.28 -1.71 8.16
N ALA A 20 19.57 -1.74 8.48
CA ALA A 20 20.49 -0.62 8.22
C ALA A 20 20.73 -0.41 6.71
N GLU A 21 20.88 -1.49 5.94
CA GLU A 21 21.07 -1.44 4.48
C GLU A 21 19.81 -0.93 3.76
N MET A 22 18.63 -1.40 4.18
CA MET A 22 17.35 -0.89 3.68
C MET A 22 17.13 0.58 4.03
N LEU A 23 17.52 1.03 5.22
CA LEU A 23 17.43 2.43 5.62
C LEU A 23 18.35 3.32 4.77
N ALA A 24 19.58 2.87 4.49
CA ALA A 24 20.53 3.58 3.64
C ALA A 24 20.02 3.75 2.20
N LEU A 25 19.36 2.72 1.66
CA LEU A 25 18.70 2.77 0.35
C LEU A 25 17.51 3.75 0.33
N LEU A 26 16.76 3.87 1.42
CA LEU A 26 15.63 4.80 1.54
C LEU A 26 16.06 6.25 1.72
N GLU A 27 17.19 6.50 2.37
CA GLU A 27 17.77 7.84 2.57
C GLU A 27 18.51 8.38 1.32
N GLY A 28 18.49 7.64 0.21
CA GLY A 28 19.17 8.03 -1.04
C GLY A 28 20.68 8.00 -0.96
N ASN A 29 21.21 7.42 0.12
CA ASN A 29 22.64 7.26 0.38
C ASN A 29 23.07 5.87 -0.09
N SER A 30 22.74 5.54 -1.34
CA SER A 30 23.26 4.34 -1.98
C SER A 30 24.78 4.39 -1.85
N PRO A 31 25.45 3.35 -1.30
CA PRO A 31 26.83 3.13 -1.69
C PRO A 31 26.82 3.15 -3.20
N GLU A 32 27.70 3.92 -3.84
CA GLU A 32 27.81 4.00 -5.29
C GLU A 32 27.65 2.58 -5.82
N ALA A 33 26.47 2.28 -6.37
CA ALA A 33 26.18 0.95 -6.82
C ALA A 33 27.16 0.78 -7.97
N ASP A 34 28.22 0.01 -7.74
CA ASP A 34 29.11 -0.40 -8.80
C ASP A 34 28.17 -0.90 -9.90
N ALA A 35 28.15 -0.19 -11.03
CA ALA A 35 27.19 -0.43 -12.11
C ALA A 35 27.31 -1.84 -12.71
N ASP A 36 28.25 -2.64 -12.21
CA ASP A 36 28.54 -4.04 -12.52
C ASP A 36 27.99 -5.04 -11.48
N GLU A 37 27.35 -4.61 -10.39
CA GLU A 37 26.68 -5.55 -9.48
C GLU A 37 25.41 -6.07 -10.16
N GLN A 38 25.56 -7.17 -10.92
CA GLN A 38 24.45 -7.85 -11.57
C GLN A 38 23.36 -8.12 -10.53
N MET A 39 22.18 -7.52 -10.73
CA MET A 39 20.98 -7.91 -9.99
C MET A 39 20.89 -9.44 -10.04
N PRO A 40 20.81 -10.12 -8.88
CA PRO A 40 20.70 -11.57 -8.86
C PRO A 40 19.54 -12.03 -9.74
N GLU A 41 19.84 -12.89 -10.72
CA GLU A 41 18.83 -13.42 -11.62
C GLU A 41 17.96 -14.42 -10.84
N TYR A 42 16.75 -14.02 -10.51
CA TYR A 42 15.77 -14.86 -9.81
C TYR A 42 14.91 -15.62 -10.82
N THR A 43 14.60 -16.89 -10.53
CA THR A 43 13.56 -17.60 -11.28
C THR A 43 12.18 -17.00 -10.99
N PRO A 44 11.20 -17.14 -11.90
CA PRO A 44 9.84 -16.65 -11.66
C PRO A 44 9.23 -17.13 -10.33
N GLU A 45 9.52 -18.37 -9.92
CA GLU A 45 9.03 -18.96 -8.66
C GLU A 45 9.71 -18.33 -7.43
N GLN A 46 11.00 -18.00 -7.55
CA GLN A 46 11.73 -17.29 -6.51
C GLN A 46 11.22 -15.87 -6.36
N THR A 47 11.00 -15.17 -7.48
CA THR A 47 10.40 -13.83 -7.49
C THR A 47 9.01 -13.84 -6.86
N ASP A 48 8.15 -14.80 -7.21
CA ASP A 48 6.81 -14.91 -6.62
C ASP A 48 6.87 -15.16 -5.11
N SER A 49 7.75 -16.06 -4.67
CA SER A 49 7.96 -16.35 -3.25
C SER A 49 8.45 -15.12 -2.48
N LEU A 50 9.40 -14.37 -3.04
CA LEU A 50 9.93 -13.13 -2.44
C LEU A 50 8.87 -12.04 -2.40
N LEU A 51 8.09 -11.89 -3.46
CA LEU A 51 6.98 -10.94 -3.53
C LEU A 51 5.90 -11.26 -2.49
N HIS A 52 5.54 -12.53 -2.34
CA HIS A 52 4.60 -12.99 -1.32
C HIS A 52 5.10 -12.67 0.09
N LEU A 53 6.38 -12.92 0.38
CA LEU A 53 6.99 -12.59 1.66
C LEU A 53 7.04 -11.08 1.90
N TRP A 54 7.38 -10.30 0.87
CA TRP A 54 7.37 -8.84 0.91
C TRP A 54 5.97 -8.34 1.25
N TYR A 55 4.92 -8.79 0.58
CA TYR A 55 3.55 -8.38 0.90
C TYR A 55 3.17 -8.71 2.34
N ARG A 56 3.51 -9.92 2.80
CA ARG A 56 3.21 -10.34 4.18
C ARG A 56 3.91 -9.42 5.20
N ASN A 57 5.16 -9.05 4.95
CA ASN A 57 5.93 -8.20 5.86
C ASN A 57 5.51 -6.73 5.77
N SER A 58 5.41 -6.20 4.54
CA SER A 58 5.16 -4.78 4.27
C SER A 58 3.76 -4.32 4.61
N PHE A 59 2.76 -5.21 4.59
CA PHE A 59 1.37 -4.88 4.92
C PHE A 59 0.92 -5.43 6.28
N SER A 60 1.85 -5.97 7.08
CA SER A 60 1.53 -6.36 8.46
C SER A 60 1.16 -5.13 9.28
N GLY A 61 -0.13 -4.97 9.60
CA GLY A 61 -0.64 -3.90 10.45
C GLY A 61 -1.21 -2.66 9.72
N ASP A 62 -1.01 -2.52 8.42
CA ASP A 62 -1.45 -1.29 7.71
C ASP A 62 -2.97 -1.14 7.60
N PHE A 63 -3.71 -2.25 7.56
CA PHE A 63 -5.18 -2.21 7.56
C PHE A 63 -5.75 -1.78 8.93
N ASP A 64 -4.98 -1.94 10.00
CA ASP A 64 -5.38 -1.58 11.36
C ASP A 64 -5.44 -0.06 11.54
N ALA A 65 -4.58 0.69 10.83
CA ALA A 65 -4.58 2.16 10.85
C ALA A 65 -5.90 2.78 10.34
N MET A 66 -6.59 2.10 9.41
CA MET A 66 -7.91 2.51 8.93
C MET A 66 -8.99 2.22 9.98
N ALA A 67 -8.85 1.14 10.75
CA ALA A 67 -9.77 0.72 11.79
C ALA A 67 -9.57 1.47 13.13
N GLU A 68 -8.47 2.21 13.26
CA GLU A 68 -8.15 3.01 14.45
C GLU A 68 -9.12 4.19 14.65
N TYR A 69 -9.66 4.73 13.55
CA TYR A 69 -10.50 5.93 13.58
C TYR A 69 -11.96 5.61 13.24
N ASP A 70 -12.86 6.03 14.14
CA ASP A 70 -14.28 6.13 13.81
C ASP A 70 -14.52 7.42 13.00
N MET A 71 -14.58 7.27 11.68
CA MET A 71 -14.67 8.40 10.74
C MET A 71 -15.95 9.21 10.87
N ASP A 72 -16.99 8.66 11.49
CA ASP A 72 -18.26 9.36 11.72
C ASP A 72 -18.17 10.33 12.92
N SER A 73 -17.31 10.05 13.89
CA SER A 73 -17.16 10.87 15.11
C SER A 73 -15.90 11.73 15.11
N VAL A 74 -14.84 11.29 14.44
CA VAL A 74 -13.56 12.00 14.39
C VAL A 74 -13.71 13.31 13.61
N ARG A 75 -12.92 14.31 14.00
CA ARG A 75 -12.84 15.60 13.33
C ARG A 75 -11.38 15.92 13.08
N PHE A 76 -10.89 15.57 11.90
CA PHE A 76 -9.53 15.91 11.53
C PHE A 76 -9.41 17.38 11.10
N VAL A 77 -8.23 17.94 11.39
CA VAL A 77 -7.85 19.28 10.94
C VAL A 77 -6.65 19.13 10.03
N SER A 78 -6.70 19.83 8.89
CA SER A 78 -5.63 19.93 7.91
C SER A 78 -5.17 21.39 7.85
N ASP A 79 -3.92 21.60 7.45
CA ASP A 79 -3.40 22.93 7.14
C ASP A 79 -4.02 23.51 5.85
N ILE A 80 -4.63 22.66 5.02
CA ILE A 80 -5.29 23.04 3.77
C ILE A 80 -6.73 23.49 4.07
N PRO A 81 -7.15 24.69 3.63
CA PRO A 81 -8.52 25.16 3.85
C PRO A 81 -9.53 24.33 3.05
N ASP A 82 -10.71 24.10 3.64
CA ASP A 82 -11.81 23.34 3.04
C ASP A 82 -12.19 23.84 1.64
N SER A 83 -12.17 25.16 1.40
CA SER A 83 -12.49 25.74 0.10
C SER A 83 -11.53 25.29 -1.00
N GLU A 84 -10.27 25.03 -0.66
CA GLU A 84 -9.28 24.53 -1.61
C GLU A 84 -9.51 23.05 -1.91
N ILE A 85 -9.88 22.26 -0.90
CA ILE A 85 -10.24 20.84 -1.08
C ILE A 85 -11.47 20.72 -2.00
N GLU A 86 -12.52 21.49 -1.73
CA GLU A 86 -13.73 21.55 -2.57
C GLU A 86 -13.40 21.93 -4.02
N GLN A 87 -12.56 22.96 -4.21
CA GLN A 87 -12.15 23.38 -5.55
C GLN A 87 -11.40 22.28 -6.30
N ARG A 88 -10.51 21.55 -5.61
CA ARG A 88 -9.79 20.41 -6.20
C ARG A 88 -10.73 19.26 -6.55
N LEU A 89 -11.74 18.98 -5.71
CA LEU A 89 -12.76 17.97 -5.99
C LEU A 89 -13.57 18.30 -7.25
N VAL A 90 -13.99 19.56 -7.39
CA VAL A 90 -14.74 20.03 -8.58
C VAL A 90 -13.88 20.00 -9.85
N ALA A 91 -12.58 20.25 -9.72
CA ALA A 91 -11.65 20.22 -10.85
C ALA A 91 -11.32 18.79 -11.33
N MET A 92 -11.61 17.76 -10.55
CA MET A 92 -11.37 16.37 -10.96
C MET A 92 -12.36 15.93 -12.02
N ASN A 93 -11.83 15.47 -13.15
CA ASN A 93 -12.62 14.84 -14.21
C ASN A 93 -12.95 13.39 -13.82
N SER A 94 -13.99 13.20 -13.00
CA SER A 94 -14.46 11.89 -12.57
C SER A 94 -15.87 11.59 -13.11
N PHE A 95 -16.11 10.33 -13.48
CA PHE A 95 -17.43 9.86 -13.86
C PHE A 95 -18.42 9.81 -12.68
N ILE A 96 -17.93 9.70 -11.45
CA ILE A 96 -18.75 9.65 -10.24
C ILE A 96 -18.89 11.02 -9.57
N SER A 97 -20.02 11.27 -8.91
CA SER A 97 -20.22 12.49 -8.13
C SER A 97 -19.31 12.46 -6.89
N LEU A 98 -18.59 13.56 -6.64
CA LEU A 98 -17.67 13.72 -5.52
C LEU A 98 -18.21 14.78 -4.52
N PRO A 99 -19.24 14.45 -3.72
CA PRO A 99 -19.77 15.38 -2.74
C PRO A 99 -18.75 15.60 -1.62
N TYR A 100 -18.60 16.86 -1.21
CA TYR A 100 -17.80 17.20 -0.04
C TYR A 100 -18.70 17.23 1.21
N ASN A 101 -18.27 16.51 2.25
CA ASN A 101 -18.87 16.51 3.57
C ASN A 101 -17.81 16.15 4.61
N ASP A 102 -18.15 16.23 5.90
CA ASP A 102 -17.21 16.00 7.00
C ASP A 102 -16.56 14.60 6.98
N VAL A 103 -17.32 13.57 6.62
CA VAL A 103 -16.80 12.19 6.54
C VAL A 103 -15.82 12.07 5.38
N VAL A 104 -16.16 12.62 4.21
CA VAL A 104 -15.25 12.66 3.04
C VAL A 104 -13.98 13.43 3.36
N LYS A 105 -14.09 14.57 4.06
CA LYS A 105 -12.95 15.34 4.55
C LYS A 105 -12.04 14.50 5.43
N ASN A 106 -12.59 13.75 6.38
CA ASN A 106 -11.80 12.89 7.26
C ASN A 106 -11.03 11.82 6.46
N TYR A 107 -11.67 11.19 5.46
CA TYR A 107 -10.98 10.24 4.60
C TYR A 107 -9.88 10.87 3.74
N ILE A 108 -10.12 12.07 3.19
CA ILE A 108 -9.10 12.81 2.45
C ILE A 108 -7.87 13.00 3.33
N ILE A 109 -8.06 13.52 4.55
CA ILE A 109 -6.97 13.77 5.50
C ILE A 109 -6.30 12.48 5.97
N LEU A 110 -7.07 11.41 6.21
CA LEU A 110 -6.51 10.11 6.56
C LEU A 110 -5.49 9.67 5.49
N TYR A 111 -5.92 9.62 4.23
CA TYR A 111 -5.09 9.13 3.14
C TYR A 111 -3.95 10.07 2.74
N SER A 112 -4.11 11.39 2.88
CA SER A 112 -3.09 12.38 2.49
C SER A 112 -2.09 12.71 3.59
N GLU A 113 -2.49 12.65 4.86
CA GLU A 113 -1.68 13.13 5.99
C GLU A 113 -1.34 12.04 7.00
N LYS A 114 -2.31 11.23 7.42
CA LYS A 114 -2.09 10.21 8.46
C LYS A 114 -1.42 8.96 7.93
N MET A 115 -1.72 8.59 6.68
CA MET A 115 -1.21 7.38 6.03
C MET A 115 -0.11 7.66 5.01
N ARG A 116 0.71 8.71 5.21
CA ARG A 116 1.72 9.13 4.21
C ARG A 116 2.69 8.02 3.80
N THR A 117 3.18 7.25 4.77
CA THR A 117 4.11 6.14 4.52
C THR A 117 3.45 5.02 3.71
N GLN A 118 2.23 4.62 4.11
CA GLN A 118 1.46 3.60 3.41
C GLN A 118 1.11 4.05 1.99
N MET A 119 0.66 5.29 1.84
CA MET A 119 0.25 5.86 0.56
C MET A 119 1.44 5.99 -0.39
N GLY A 120 2.63 6.35 0.09
CA GLY A 120 3.84 6.36 -0.72
C GLY A 120 4.15 4.99 -1.34
N ARG A 121 3.99 3.92 -0.56
CA ARG A 121 4.15 2.54 -1.07
C ARG A 121 3.04 2.16 -2.07
N ILE A 122 1.79 2.50 -1.75
CA ILE A 122 0.63 2.27 -2.64
C ILE A 122 0.84 3.01 -3.97
N MET A 123 1.39 4.23 -3.97
CA MET A 123 1.72 4.96 -5.20
C MET A 123 2.76 4.23 -6.05
N GLY A 124 3.77 3.61 -5.42
CA GLY A 124 4.73 2.74 -6.12
C GLY A 124 4.06 1.52 -6.75
N LEU A 125 3.23 0.79 -5.98
CA LEU A 125 2.49 -0.36 -6.49
C LEU A 125 1.47 0.01 -7.57
N SER A 126 0.86 1.18 -7.48
CA SER A 126 -0.12 1.67 -8.45
C SER A 126 0.49 1.81 -9.84
N GLN A 127 1.75 2.20 -9.95
CA GLN A 127 2.45 2.28 -11.23
C GLN A 127 2.57 0.92 -11.92
N TYR A 128 2.60 -0.17 -11.14
CA TYR A 128 2.64 -1.53 -11.66
C TYR A 128 1.24 -2.09 -11.96
N TYR A 129 0.29 -1.97 -11.04
CA TYR A 129 -1.02 -2.62 -11.17
C TYR A 129 -2.04 -1.84 -12.00
N PHE A 130 -2.01 -0.50 -11.98
CA PHE A 130 -3.03 0.29 -12.67
C PHE A 130 -3.06 0.04 -14.18
N PRO A 131 -1.93 -0.06 -14.90
CA PRO A 131 -1.96 -0.39 -16.33
C PRO A 131 -2.69 -1.71 -16.62
N VAL A 132 -2.49 -2.73 -15.77
CA VAL A 132 -3.15 -4.04 -15.90
C VAL A 132 -4.65 -3.94 -15.64
N PHE A 133 -5.04 -3.18 -14.61
CA PHE A 133 -6.44 -2.94 -14.29
C PHE A 133 -7.14 -2.17 -15.41
N GLU A 134 -6.53 -1.09 -15.87
CA GLU A 134 -7.07 -0.22 -16.92
C GLU A 134 -7.24 -0.97 -18.24
N GLU A 135 -6.26 -1.78 -18.66
CA GLU A 135 -6.40 -2.61 -19.87
C GLU A 135 -7.61 -3.53 -19.76
N THR A 136 -7.79 -4.16 -18.60
CA THR A 136 -8.93 -5.05 -18.32
C THR A 136 -10.23 -4.25 -18.34
N PHE A 137 -10.29 -3.10 -17.70
CA PHE A 137 -11.50 -2.28 -17.62
C PHE A 137 -11.92 -1.74 -18.98
N VAL A 138 -10.97 -1.26 -19.78
CA VAL A 138 -11.26 -0.83 -21.16
C VAL A 138 -11.83 -1.99 -21.97
N ARG A 139 -11.24 -3.19 -21.86
CA ARG A 139 -11.71 -4.38 -22.59
C ARG A 139 -13.16 -4.75 -22.27
N TYR A 140 -13.58 -4.56 -21.02
CA TYR A 140 -14.94 -4.87 -20.56
C TYR A 140 -15.87 -3.65 -20.49
N GLY A 141 -15.41 -2.46 -20.92
CA GLY A 141 -16.19 -1.22 -20.89
C GLY A 141 -16.51 -0.72 -19.47
N LEU A 142 -15.63 -0.98 -18.50
CA LEU A 142 -15.77 -0.56 -17.10
C LEU A 142 -15.14 0.82 -16.85
N PRO A 143 -15.66 1.62 -15.90
CA PRO A 143 -15.04 2.88 -15.49
C PRO A 143 -13.64 2.67 -14.91
N LEU A 144 -12.68 3.49 -15.30
CA LEU A 144 -11.29 3.37 -14.84
C LEU A 144 -11.13 3.69 -13.36
N GLU A 145 -12.02 4.50 -12.81
CA GLU A 145 -12.05 4.91 -11.41
C GLU A 145 -12.26 3.71 -10.46
N LEU A 146 -12.81 2.60 -10.94
CA LEU A 146 -12.95 1.37 -10.14
C LEU A 146 -11.61 0.84 -9.64
N LYS A 147 -10.48 1.20 -10.26
CA LYS A 147 -9.13 0.78 -9.82
C LYS A 147 -8.83 1.21 -8.38
N TYR A 148 -9.40 2.34 -7.95
CA TYR A 148 -9.19 2.86 -6.60
C TYR A 148 -9.90 2.03 -5.53
N MET A 149 -10.92 1.22 -5.89
CA MET A 149 -11.54 0.28 -4.95
C MET A 149 -10.53 -0.74 -4.42
N ALA A 150 -9.61 -1.22 -5.25
CA ALA A 150 -8.56 -2.14 -4.80
C ALA A 150 -7.63 -1.52 -3.74
N ILE A 151 -7.51 -0.18 -3.70
CA ILE A 151 -6.79 0.53 -2.63
C ILE A 151 -7.63 0.53 -1.34
N VAL A 152 -8.91 0.85 -1.44
CA VAL A 152 -9.82 0.89 -0.29
C VAL A 152 -9.97 -0.49 0.35
N GLU A 153 -10.11 -1.53 -0.46
CA GLU A 153 -10.40 -2.90 -0.01
C GLU A 153 -9.18 -3.61 0.61
N SER A 154 -7.98 -3.39 0.07
CA SER A 154 -6.80 -4.09 0.60
C SER A 154 -5.47 -3.35 0.43
N MET A 155 -5.48 -2.08 0.02
CA MET A 155 -4.28 -1.32 -0.28
C MET A 155 -3.40 -1.98 -1.37
N LEU A 156 -4.04 -2.57 -2.39
CA LEU A 156 -3.38 -3.34 -3.46
C LEU A 156 -2.62 -4.58 -2.97
N ASN A 157 -3.05 -5.19 -1.86
CA ASN A 157 -2.45 -6.42 -1.36
C ASN A 157 -3.11 -7.66 -2.00
N PRO A 158 -2.38 -8.46 -2.81
CA PRO A 158 -2.93 -9.64 -3.48
C PRO A 158 -3.12 -10.84 -2.56
N VAL A 159 -2.50 -10.84 -1.38
CA VAL A 159 -2.58 -11.93 -0.40
C VAL A 159 -3.51 -11.58 0.77
N ALA A 160 -4.24 -10.47 0.67
CA ALA A 160 -5.17 -10.02 1.70
C ALA A 160 -6.30 -11.05 1.92
N ARG A 161 -6.59 -11.34 3.18
CA ARG A 161 -7.68 -12.22 3.58
C ARG A 161 -8.41 -11.65 4.80
N SER A 162 -9.70 -11.37 4.65
CA SER A 162 -10.52 -10.91 5.77
C SER A 162 -10.96 -12.06 6.68
N ARG A 163 -11.42 -11.70 7.89
CA ARG A 163 -12.00 -12.65 8.85
C ARG A 163 -13.27 -13.33 8.31
N ALA A 164 -14.01 -12.63 7.45
CA ALA A 164 -15.22 -13.14 6.80
C ALA A 164 -14.93 -14.04 5.59
N GLY A 165 -13.68 -14.09 5.12
CA GLY A 165 -13.26 -14.96 4.02
C GLY A 165 -13.16 -14.29 2.66
N ALA A 166 -13.28 -12.97 2.58
CA ALA A 166 -12.94 -12.21 1.37
C ALA A 166 -11.43 -12.28 1.11
N CYS A 167 -11.05 -12.41 -0.16
CA CYS A 167 -9.67 -12.67 -0.57
C CYS A 167 -9.20 -11.74 -1.70
N GLY A 168 -7.90 -11.45 -1.70
CA GLY A 168 -7.20 -10.73 -2.77
C GLY A 168 -7.35 -9.21 -2.72
N MET A 169 -6.84 -8.55 -3.78
CA MET A 169 -6.83 -7.09 -3.92
C MET A 169 -8.22 -6.45 -3.84
N TRP A 170 -9.20 -7.19 -4.34
CA TRP A 170 -10.57 -6.73 -4.49
C TRP A 170 -11.49 -7.21 -3.35
N GLN A 171 -10.94 -7.97 -2.38
CA GLN A 171 -11.72 -8.60 -1.32
C GLN A 171 -12.96 -9.35 -1.86
N PHE A 172 -12.78 -10.14 -2.92
CA PHE A 172 -13.89 -10.93 -3.45
C PHE A 172 -14.24 -12.07 -2.50
N MET A 173 -15.54 -12.30 -2.35
CA MET A 173 -16.09 -13.44 -1.65
C MET A 173 -16.22 -14.61 -2.63
N TYR A 174 -15.71 -15.78 -2.27
CA TYR A 174 -16.06 -17.00 -2.97
C TYR A 174 -17.48 -17.39 -2.57
N SER A 175 -18.39 -17.47 -3.54
CA SER A 175 -19.66 -18.14 -3.34
C SER A 175 -19.40 -19.64 -3.20
N THR A 176 -19.79 -20.23 -2.08
CA THR A 176 -19.84 -21.69 -1.91
C THR A 176 -20.95 -22.29 -2.77
#